data_AF-A0A0Q3SXU6-F1
#
_entry.id   AF-A0A0Q3SXU6-F1
#
_cell.length_a   1.000
_cell.length_b   1.000
_cell.length_c   1.000
_cell.angle_alpha   90.00
_cell.angle_beta   90.00
_cell.angle_gamma   90.00
#
_symmetry.space_group_name_H-M   'P 1'
#
loop_
_entity.id
_entity.type
_entity.pdbx_description
1 polymer ?
#
loop_
_entity_poly.entity_id
_entity_poly.type
_entity_poly.pdbx_seq_one_letter_code
_entity_poly.pdbx_strand_id
1 'polypeptide(L)'
;MTGVDIFEVARITPAGADAVFGLVAMAHPDVTPEGWAAFLRENSQDGARPRGIFALRDARGMPHALFTFRVTQSIAGTAALEISELAMLRLPGTHLVDALLRFANRLAVELDLPRIAISFERSAAWPQDHDALQRSGFQVDRVMVLGRARFEPAPHG
;
A
#
# COMPACT_ATOMS: atom_id res chain seq x y z
N MET A 1 0.98 21.49 15.71
CA MET A 1 2.32 21.04 16.13
C MET A 1 2.88 20.25 14.96
N THR A 2 3.77 20.84 14.16
CA THR A 2 4.40 20.17 13.02
C THR A 2 5.40 19.16 13.58
N GLY A 3 4.97 17.90 13.71
CA GLY A 3 5.86 16.82 14.09
C GLY A 3 7.01 16.75 13.08
N VAL A 4 8.23 16.60 13.58
CA VAL A 4 9.41 16.28 12.76
C VAL A 4 9.03 15.16 11.81
N ASP A 5 9.23 15.34 10.51
CA ASP A 5 8.91 14.29 9.54
C ASP A 5 9.97 13.20 9.69
N ILE A 6 9.66 12.20 10.51
CA ILE A 6 10.59 11.11 10.88
C ILE A 6 10.83 10.19 9.68
N PHE A 7 9.90 10.19 8.71
CA PHE A 7 9.92 9.29 7.57
C PHE A 7 9.95 10.04 6.25
N GLU A 8 10.87 9.62 5.37
CA GLU A 8 10.90 9.98 3.97
C GLU A 8 10.18 8.91 3.14
N VAL A 9 9.47 9.32 2.09
CA VAL A 9 8.87 8.38 1.13
C VAL A 9 9.79 8.26 -0.09
N ALA A 10 10.24 7.05 -0.40
CA ALA A 10 11.11 6.78 -1.53
C ALA A 10 10.53 5.71 -2.45
N ARG A 11 10.59 5.93 -3.78
CA ARG A 11 10.24 4.91 -4.77
C ARG A 11 11.24 3.76 -4.69
N ILE A 12 10.74 2.54 -4.69
CA ILE A 12 11.58 1.34 -4.75
C ILE A 12 11.79 1.00 -6.22
N THR A 13 13.05 0.95 -6.63
CA THR A 13 13.45 0.46 -7.95
C THR A 13 13.85 -1.01 -7.86
N PRO A 14 13.92 -1.74 -8.98
CA PRO A 14 14.42 -3.11 -8.99
C PRO A 14 15.82 -3.26 -8.35
N ALA A 15 16.67 -2.23 -8.43
CA ALA A 15 18.00 -2.24 -7.80
C ALA A 15 17.93 -2.13 -6.25
N GLY A 16 16.82 -1.63 -5.71
CA GLY A 16 16.57 -1.53 -4.27
C GLY A 16 15.68 -2.65 -3.71
N ALA A 17 15.44 -3.72 -4.49
CA ALA A 17 14.54 -4.81 -4.14
C ALA A 17 14.93 -5.50 -2.82
N ASP A 18 16.21 -5.83 -2.69
CA ASP A 18 16.74 -6.60 -1.55
C ASP A 18 16.64 -5.80 -0.24
N ALA A 19 16.79 -4.48 -0.31
CA ALA A 19 16.78 -3.60 0.86
C ALA A 19 15.44 -3.62 1.61
N VAL A 20 14.34 -3.99 0.95
CA VAL A 20 13.00 -4.03 1.53
C VAL A 20 12.43 -5.45 1.64
N PHE A 21 13.12 -6.46 1.09
CA PHE A 21 12.60 -7.83 1.03
C PHE A 21 12.32 -8.40 2.43
N GLY A 22 13.11 -8.04 3.45
CA GLY A 22 12.83 -8.45 4.83
C GLY A 22 11.44 -8.04 5.33
N LEU A 23 10.96 -6.83 4.96
CA LEU A 23 9.58 -6.41 5.28
C LEU A 23 8.54 -7.25 4.54
N VAL A 24 8.80 -7.50 3.26
CA VAL A 24 7.90 -8.29 2.40
C VAL A 24 7.77 -9.71 2.96
N ALA A 25 8.88 -10.36 3.30
CA ALA A 25 8.88 -11.72 3.83
C ALA A 25 8.20 -11.83 5.20
N MET A 26 8.23 -10.77 6.03
CA MET A 26 7.51 -10.74 7.30
C MET A 26 6.00 -10.56 7.11
N ALA A 27 5.56 -9.74 6.14
CA ALA A 27 4.15 -9.49 5.88
C ALA A 27 3.50 -10.60 5.03
N HIS A 28 4.25 -11.17 4.09
CA HIS A 28 3.81 -12.20 3.14
C HIS A 28 4.81 -13.37 3.14
N PRO A 29 4.72 -14.29 4.11
CA PRO A 29 5.68 -15.39 4.26
C PRO A 29 5.78 -16.34 3.05
N ASP A 30 4.72 -16.40 2.24
CA ASP A 30 4.66 -17.24 1.05
C ASP A 30 5.34 -16.61 -0.19
N VAL A 31 5.76 -15.34 -0.10
CA VAL A 31 6.41 -14.63 -1.21
C VAL A 31 7.91 -14.97 -1.26
N THR A 32 8.36 -15.52 -2.38
CA THR A 32 9.79 -15.79 -2.61
C THR A 32 10.53 -14.53 -3.10
N PRO A 33 11.88 -14.48 -2.98
CA PRO A 33 12.67 -13.38 -3.56
C PRO A 33 12.41 -13.17 -5.06
N GLU A 34 12.27 -14.26 -5.82
CA GLU A 34 11.99 -14.20 -7.25
C GLU A 34 10.59 -13.65 -7.54
N GLY A 35 9.59 -14.08 -6.76
CA GLY A 35 8.23 -13.55 -6.83
C GLY A 35 8.18 -12.06 -6.51
N TRP A 36 8.92 -11.64 -5.49
CA TRP A 36 9.09 -10.23 -5.15
C TRP A 36 9.73 -9.41 -6.28
N ALA A 37 10.85 -9.89 -6.85
CA ALA A 37 11.53 -9.22 -7.94
C ALA A 37 10.65 -9.13 -9.20
N ALA A 38 9.85 -10.16 -9.48
CA ALA A 38 8.87 -10.14 -10.57
C ALA A 38 7.78 -9.09 -10.33
N PHE A 39 7.18 -9.10 -9.14
CA PHE A 39 6.19 -8.10 -8.73
C PHE A 39 6.72 -6.66 -8.84
N LEU A 40 7.96 -6.42 -8.39
CA LEU A 40 8.62 -5.13 -8.54
C LEU A 40 8.73 -4.71 -9.98
N ARG A 41 9.21 -5.60 -10.86
CA ARG A 41 9.41 -5.29 -12.28
C ARG A 41 8.09 -4.92 -12.96
N GLU A 42 7.03 -5.66 -12.66
CA GLU A 42 5.70 -5.42 -13.21
C GLU A 42 5.07 -4.12 -12.70
N ASN A 43 5.32 -3.74 -11.45
CA ASN A 43 4.77 -2.55 -10.83
C ASN A 43 5.68 -1.31 -10.89
N SER A 44 6.92 -1.46 -11.36
CA SER A 44 7.86 -0.35 -11.60
C SER A 44 7.68 0.31 -12.96
N GLN A 45 6.92 -0.31 -13.88
CA GLN A 45 6.68 0.26 -15.20
C GLN A 45 5.62 1.36 -15.13
N ASP A 46 6.04 2.57 -15.49
CA ASP A 46 5.15 3.70 -15.72
C ASP A 46 4.33 3.43 -17.00
N GLY A 47 3.06 3.08 -16.82
CA GLY A 47 2.09 2.97 -17.91
C GLY A 47 1.35 4.29 -18.11
N ALA A 48 0.19 4.23 -18.79
CA ALA A 48 -0.68 5.40 -18.96
C ALA A 48 -1.25 5.96 -17.64
N ARG A 49 -1.11 5.23 -16.51
CA ARG A 49 -1.51 5.67 -15.18
C ARG A 49 -0.34 5.54 -14.21
N PRO A 50 -0.09 6.55 -13.36
CA PRO A 50 0.92 6.46 -12.31
C PRO A 50 0.65 5.27 -11.40
N ARG A 51 1.67 4.42 -11.24
CA ARG A 51 1.71 3.34 -10.26
C ARG A 51 3.14 3.15 -9.78
N GLY A 52 3.29 2.58 -8.60
CA GLY A 52 4.62 2.21 -8.12
C GLY A 52 4.60 1.63 -6.72
N ILE A 53 5.78 1.21 -6.30
CA ILE A 53 6.04 0.66 -4.98
C ILE A 53 6.95 1.63 -4.25
N PHE A 54 6.58 1.98 -3.04
CA PHE A 54 7.23 3.00 -2.22
C PHE A 54 7.53 2.44 -0.84
N ALA A 55 8.58 2.98 -0.22
CA ALA A 55 8.92 2.72 1.17
C ALA A 55 8.83 4.00 1.99
N LEU A 56 8.38 3.88 3.24
CA LEU A 56 8.69 4.87 4.28
C LEU A 56 10.03 4.50 4.91
N ARG A 57 11.00 5.41 4.86
CA ARG A 57 12.34 5.23 5.41
C ARG A 57 12.62 6.23 6.50
N ASP A 58 13.31 5.81 7.56
CA ASP A 58 13.79 6.76 8.55
C ASP A 58 15.00 7.57 8.03
N ALA A 59 15.50 8.50 8.85
CA ALA A 59 16.67 9.32 8.51
C ALA A 59 17.97 8.52 8.26
N ARG A 60 18.01 7.22 8.58
CA ARG A 60 19.14 6.31 8.30
C ARG A 60 18.94 5.52 7.00
N GLY A 61 17.82 5.73 6.31
CA GLY A 61 17.44 5.00 5.10
C GLY A 61 16.83 3.63 5.38
N MET A 62 16.57 3.27 6.65
CA MET A 62 15.98 1.97 6.99
C MET A 62 14.48 1.98 6.64
N PRO A 63 13.98 1.02 5.86
CA PRO A 63 12.56 0.95 5.54
C PRO A 63 11.74 0.46 6.74
N HIS A 64 10.65 1.15 7.04
CA HIS A 64 9.69 0.81 8.09
C HIS A 64 8.31 0.45 7.55
N ALA A 65 8.00 0.88 6.33
CA ALA A 65 6.79 0.48 5.63
C ALA A 65 7.07 0.32 4.13
N LEU A 66 6.28 -0.51 3.49
CA LEU A 66 6.19 -0.68 2.05
C LEU A 66 4.71 -0.61 1.65
N PHE A 67 4.44 0.05 0.53
CA PHE A 67 3.10 0.11 -0.03
C PHE A 67 3.16 0.32 -1.53
N THR A 68 2.09 -0.06 -2.20
CA THR A 68 1.83 0.29 -3.59
C THR A 68 0.84 1.44 -3.67
N PHE A 69 0.90 2.21 -4.75
CA PHE A 69 -0.23 3.06 -5.14
C PHE A 69 -0.58 2.88 -6.60
N ARG A 70 -1.84 3.18 -6.95
CA ARG A 70 -2.31 3.31 -8.33
C ARG A 70 -3.47 4.29 -8.44
N VAL A 71 -3.70 4.83 -9.63
CA VAL A 71 -4.91 5.61 -9.93
C VAL A 71 -6.03 4.69 -10.41
N THR A 72 -7.11 4.61 -9.64
CA THR A 72 -8.32 3.85 -10.01
C THR A 72 -9.43 4.78 -10.48
N GLN A 73 -10.41 4.22 -11.18
CA GLN A 73 -11.63 4.91 -11.56
C GLN A 73 -12.83 4.03 -11.25
N SER A 74 -13.89 4.63 -10.70
CA SER A 74 -15.17 3.96 -10.48
C SER A 74 -16.04 4.00 -11.73
N ILE A 75 -17.08 3.17 -11.76
CA ILE A 75 -18.12 3.20 -12.81
C ILE A 75 -18.82 4.57 -12.85
N ALA A 76 -18.92 5.25 -11.71
CA ALA A 76 -19.44 6.62 -11.62
C ALA A 76 -18.45 7.68 -12.14
N GLY A 77 -17.32 7.28 -12.73
CA GLY A 77 -16.31 8.17 -13.30
C GLY A 77 -15.42 8.86 -12.27
N THR A 78 -15.56 8.54 -10.98
CA THR A 78 -14.74 9.16 -9.93
C THR A 78 -13.37 8.49 -9.86
N ALA A 79 -12.31 9.28 -10.07
CA ALA A 79 -10.94 8.81 -9.88
C ALA A 79 -10.55 8.82 -8.40
N ALA A 80 -9.69 7.87 -8.01
CA ALA A 80 -9.14 7.82 -6.66
C ALA A 80 -7.69 7.36 -6.66
N LEU A 81 -6.90 7.90 -5.75
CA LEU A 81 -5.60 7.34 -5.39
C LEU A 81 -5.85 6.12 -4.50
N GLU A 82 -5.55 4.92 -4.99
CA GLU A 82 -5.60 3.71 -4.17
C GLU A 82 -4.20 3.39 -3.64
N ILE A 83 -4.10 3.17 -2.33
CA ILE A 83 -2.94 2.62 -1.63
C ILE A 83 -3.28 1.19 -1.21
N SER A 84 -2.40 0.25 -1.55
CA SER A 84 -2.59 -1.19 -1.32
C SER A 84 -1.26 -1.89 -1.01
N GLU A 85 -1.29 -3.19 -0.74
CA GLU A 85 -0.09 -4.01 -0.44
C GLU A 85 0.75 -3.41 0.70
N LEU A 86 0.06 -3.01 1.78
CA LEU A 86 0.68 -2.37 2.94
C LEU A 86 1.40 -3.40 3.81
N ALA A 87 2.72 -3.30 3.88
CA ALA A 87 3.56 -4.01 4.84
C ALA A 87 4.21 -2.97 5.78
N MET A 88 3.88 -2.98 7.07
CA MET A 88 4.36 -1.99 8.04
C MET A 88 4.95 -2.64 9.28
N LEU A 89 6.09 -2.14 9.75
CA LEU A 89 6.62 -2.50 11.08
C LEU A 89 5.73 -1.92 12.17
N ARG A 90 5.66 -2.64 13.29
CA ARG A 90 4.97 -2.11 14.46
C ARG A 90 5.88 -1.14 15.21
N LEU A 91 5.54 0.13 15.13
CA LEU A 91 6.12 1.19 15.94
C LEU A 91 5.10 1.69 16.98
N PRO A 92 5.54 2.21 18.14
CA PRO A 92 4.64 2.87 19.08
C PRO A 92 3.92 4.06 18.42
N GLY A 93 2.63 4.22 18.71
CA GLY A 93 1.81 5.31 18.19
C GLY A 93 1.34 5.11 16.75
N THR A 94 1.09 6.23 16.05
CA THR A 94 0.48 6.30 14.70
C THR A 94 1.44 6.84 13.63
N HIS A 95 2.74 6.97 13.94
CA HIS A 95 3.69 7.72 13.10
C HIS A 95 3.77 7.24 11.63
N LEU A 96 3.71 5.93 11.38
CA LEU A 96 3.73 5.38 10.03
C LEU A 96 2.43 5.68 9.27
N VAL A 97 1.27 5.54 9.93
CA VAL A 97 -0.03 5.91 9.35
C VAL A 97 -0.07 7.41 9.05
N ASP A 98 0.40 8.24 9.98
CA ASP A 98 0.43 9.69 9.78
C ASP A 98 1.34 10.08 8.59
N ALA A 99 2.50 9.43 8.44
CA ALA A 99 3.41 9.63 7.31
C ALA A 99 2.80 9.16 5.98
N LEU A 100 2.15 7.99 5.98
CA LEU A 100 1.41 7.46 4.83
C LEU A 100 0.29 8.43 4.40
N LEU A 101 -0.49 8.94 5.36
CA LEU A 101 -1.57 9.89 5.08
C LEU A 101 -1.04 11.22 4.54
N ARG A 102 0.07 11.74 5.08
CA ARG A 102 0.71 12.95 4.52
C ARG A 102 1.12 12.73 3.07
N PHE A 103 1.76 11.60 2.76
CA PHE A 103 2.12 11.25 1.39
C PHE A 103 0.91 11.13 0.48
N ALA A 104 -0.11 10.37 0.91
CA ALA A 104 -1.31 10.12 0.14
C ALA A 104 -2.06 11.42 -0.21
N ASN A 105 -2.20 12.32 0.77
CA ASN A 105 -2.83 13.63 0.57
C ASN A 105 -2.04 14.49 -0.41
N ARG A 106 -0.71 14.58 -0.23
CA ARG A 106 0.15 15.35 -1.14
C ARG A 106 0.04 14.83 -2.57
N LEU A 107 0.17 13.52 -2.76
CA LEU A 107 0.11 12.90 -4.08
C LEU A 107 -1.28 13.02 -4.72
N ALA A 108 -2.35 12.89 -3.93
CA ALA A 108 -3.71 13.10 -4.44
C ALA A 108 -3.91 14.54 -4.93
N VAL A 109 -3.40 15.54 -4.21
CA VAL A 109 -3.43 16.94 -4.65
C VAL A 109 -2.60 17.16 -5.91
N GLU A 110 -1.37 16.61 -5.97
CA GLU A 110 -0.51 16.72 -7.15
C GLU A 110 -1.12 16.10 -8.42
N LEU A 111 -1.94 15.06 -8.25
CA LEU A 111 -2.61 14.34 -9.34
C LEU A 111 -4.05 14.81 -9.60
N ASP A 112 -4.52 15.86 -8.91
CA ASP A 112 -5.91 16.36 -8.97
C ASP A 112 -6.97 15.26 -8.71
N LEU A 113 -6.69 14.42 -7.72
CA LEU A 113 -7.56 13.30 -7.36
C LEU A 113 -8.46 13.68 -6.17
N PRO A 114 -9.80 13.52 -6.31
CA PRO A 114 -10.74 13.97 -5.28
C PRO A 114 -10.84 13.01 -4.09
N ARG A 115 -10.24 11.81 -4.18
CA ARG A 115 -10.41 10.73 -3.19
C ARG A 115 -9.14 9.91 -3.02
N ILE A 116 -8.96 9.40 -1.80
CA ILE A 116 -7.95 8.42 -1.43
C ILE A 116 -8.67 7.17 -0.92
N ALA A 117 -8.26 6.01 -1.40
CA ALA A 117 -8.69 4.70 -0.92
C ALA A 117 -7.48 3.97 -0.34
N ILE A 118 -7.63 3.35 0.82
CA ILE A 118 -6.54 2.59 1.46
C ILE A 118 -7.06 1.19 1.77
N SER A 119 -6.34 0.20 1.24
CA SER A 119 -6.65 -1.23 1.39
C SER A 119 -5.66 -1.85 2.38
N PHE A 120 -6.17 -2.30 3.53
CA PHE A 120 -5.39 -3.06 4.50
C PHE A 120 -5.68 -4.55 4.37
N GLU A 121 -4.65 -5.37 4.52
CA GLU A 121 -4.89 -6.77 4.88
C GLU A 121 -5.50 -6.84 6.29
N ARG A 122 -6.39 -7.81 6.52
CA ARG A 122 -7.05 -7.98 7.83
C ARG A 122 -6.06 -8.20 8.97
N SER A 123 -4.92 -8.82 8.68
CA SER A 123 -3.80 -9.05 9.60
C SER A 123 -2.99 -7.79 9.91
N ALA A 124 -3.05 -6.78 9.04
CA ALA A 124 -2.20 -5.59 9.09
C ALA A 124 -2.91 -4.35 9.66
N ALA A 125 -4.24 -4.33 9.75
CA ALA A 125 -5.00 -3.22 10.32
C ALA A 125 -5.19 -3.40 11.84
N TRP A 126 -4.33 -2.77 12.63
CA TRP A 126 -4.49 -2.77 14.09
C TRP A 126 -5.59 -1.77 14.49
N PRO A 127 -6.27 -1.95 15.64
CA PRO A 127 -7.34 -1.04 16.08
C PRO A 127 -6.90 0.43 16.11
N GLN A 128 -5.65 0.70 16.50
CA GLN A 128 -5.10 2.06 16.55
C GLN A 128 -4.93 2.70 15.17
N ASP A 129 -4.60 1.91 14.15
CA ASP A 129 -4.48 2.39 12.77
C ASP A 129 -5.87 2.72 12.22
N HIS A 130 -6.86 1.88 12.53
CA HIS A 130 -8.26 2.12 12.19
C HIS A 130 -8.78 3.41 12.85
N ASP A 131 -8.52 3.62 14.13
CA ASP A 131 -8.90 4.84 14.85
C ASP A 131 -8.22 6.08 14.25
N ALA A 132 -6.94 5.98 13.86
CA ALA A 132 -6.21 7.07 13.23
C ALA A 132 -6.81 7.46 11.87
N LEU A 133 -7.20 6.48 11.05
CA LEU A 133 -7.87 6.68 9.78
C LEU A 133 -9.24 7.35 9.96
N GLN A 134 -10.05 6.85 10.90
CA GLN A 134 -11.36 7.43 11.20
C GLN A 134 -11.24 8.88 11.68
N ARG A 135 -10.29 9.18 12.58
CA ARG A 135 -10.00 10.57 13.01
C ARG A 135 -9.56 11.46 11.85
N SER A 136 -8.97 10.88 10.81
CA SER A 136 -8.55 11.56 9.59
C SER A 136 -9.66 11.66 8.54
N GLY A 137 -10.89 11.24 8.87
CA GLY A 137 -12.06 11.33 8.00
C GLY A 137 -12.24 10.17 7.02
N PHE A 138 -11.41 9.11 7.12
CA PHE A 138 -11.61 7.90 6.31
C PHE A 138 -12.79 7.09 6.85
N GLN A 139 -13.57 6.55 5.92
CA GLN A 139 -14.71 5.68 6.21
C GLN A 139 -14.58 4.39 5.41
N VAL A 140 -15.15 3.31 5.94
CA VAL A 140 -15.23 2.04 5.21
C VAL A 140 -16.23 2.19 4.05
N ASP A 141 -15.73 2.13 2.81
CA ASP A 141 -16.54 2.20 1.59
C ASP A 141 -16.97 0.81 1.09
N ARG A 142 -16.06 -0.18 1.16
CA ARG A 142 -16.25 -1.52 0.59
C ARG A 142 -15.55 -2.59 1.40
N VAL A 143 -16.04 -3.83 1.26
CA VAL A 143 -15.46 -5.03 1.86
C VAL A 143 -15.00 -5.97 0.75
N MET A 144 -13.77 -6.47 0.85
CA MET A 144 -13.24 -7.49 -0.04
C MET A 144 -13.57 -8.89 0.51
N VAL A 145 -14.07 -9.77 -0.36
CA VAL A 145 -14.38 -11.17 -0.03
C VAL A 145 -13.55 -12.06 -0.95
N LEU A 146 -12.74 -12.94 -0.36
CA LEU A 146 -11.86 -13.86 -1.09
C LEU A 146 -12.40 -15.28 -0.99
N GLY A 147 -12.43 -15.98 -2.12
CA GLY A 147 -12.74 -17.40 -2.22
C GLY A 147 -11.70 -18.09 -3.09
N ARG A 148 -11.43 -19.37 -2.82
CA ARG A 148 -10.60 -20.17 -3.73
C ARG A 148 -11.41 -20.49 -4.98
N ALA A 149 -10.87 -20.18 -6.16
CA ALA A 149 -11.45 -20.64 -7.41
C ALA A 149 -11.51 -22.18 -7.39
N ARG A 150 -12.71 -22.73 -7.64
CA ARG A 150 -12.91 -24.16 -7.83
C ARG A 150 -13.43 -24.37 -9.25
N PHE A 151 -12.77 -25.23 -9.99
CA PHE A 151 -13.29 -25.73 -11.25
C PHE A 151 -13.91 -27.10 -10.97
N GLU A 152 -15.23 -27.17 -10.93
CA GLU A 152 -15.96 -28.44 -10.95
C GLU A 152 -16.30 -28.75 -12.42
N PRO A 153 -15.75 -29.82 -13.00
CA PRO A 153 -16.12 -30.22 -14.36
C PRO A 153 -17.61 -30.58 -14.38
N ALA A 154 -18.31 -30.15 -15.44
CA ALA A 154 -19.73 -30.44 -15.60
C ALA A 154 -19.95 -31.97 -15.59
N PRO A 155 -21.00 -32.48 -14.91
CA PRO A 155 -21.31 -33.89 -14.96
C PRO A 155 -21.60 -34.28 -16.41
N HIS A 156 -20.82 -35.23 -16.93
CA HIS A 156 -21.11 -35.87 -18.20
C HIS A 156 -22.43 -36.64 -18.03
N GLY A 157 -23.48 -36.14 -18.69
CA GLY A 157 -24.74 -36.87 -18.88
C GLY A 157 -24.63 -37.92 -19.96
#